data_AF-X1L3W7-F1
#
_entry.id   AF-X1L3W7-F1
#
_cell.length_a   1.000
_cell.length_b   1.000
_cell.length_c   1.000
_cell.angle_alpha   90.00
_cell.angle_beta   90.00
_cell.angle_gamma   90.00
#
_symmetry.space_group_name_H-M   'P 1'
#
loop_
_entity.id
_entity.type
_entity.pdbx_description
1 polymer ?
#
loop_
_entity_poly.entity_id
_entity_poly.type
_entity_poly.pdbx_seq_one_letter_code
_entity_poly.pdbx_strand_id
1 'polypeptide(L)'
;MDYVGVLKHLKEALAIYADEDIEEITRVVINKSKSIDNLKYSHDRIINFFKKNGINNWRENIDECIDLLIDEEIRSEFITMVRDFNKAMDQVLPDPEALKYAADLKMLNFIKQSARNRYRDDKLSIKDASNKIREIVEEYLVSQGVNPKIPPLPLLSDEFIKSIKKIKSSKSKSEELEFAIVEHIHKHYEEDPEFYERFSDRLKRLLEEYKENWD
;
A
#
# COMPACT_ATOMS: atom_id res chain seq x y z
N MET A 1 -10.31 -26.58 5.10
CA MET A 1 -10.69 -27.52 4.04
C MET A 1 -9.49 -28.39 3.76
N ASP A 2 -9.68 -29.71 3.66
CA ASP A 2 -8.61 -30.68 3.46
C ASP A 2 -8.36 -30.88 1.95
N TYR A 3 -7.38 -30.15 1.41
CA TYR A 3 -7.04 -30.17 -0.02
C TYR A 3 -6.40 -31.49 -0.45
N VAL A 4 -5.83 -32.26 0.48
CA VAL A 4 -5.20 -33.55 0.19
C VAL A 4 -6.25 -34.58 -0.20
N GLY A 5 -7.40 -34.58 0.49
CA GLY A 5 -8.54 -35.42 0.16
C GLY A 5 -9.15 -35.09 -1.21
N VAL A 6 -9.32 -33.81 -1.52
CA VAL A 6 -9.86 -33.35 -2.82
C VAL A 6 -8.94 -33.74 -3.98
N LEU A 7 -7.62 -33.59 -3.81
CA LEU A 7 -6.64 -33.99 -4.82
C LEU A 7 -6.64 -35.50 -5.08
N LYS A 8 -6.83 -36.32 -4.04
CA LYS A 8 -6.91 -37.77 -4.18
C LYS A 8 -8.12 -38.19 -5.02
N HIS A 9 -9.29 -37.65 -4.71
CA HIS A 9 -10.52 -37.93 -5.47
C HIS A 9 -10.47 -37.41 -6.90
N LEU A 10 -9.82 -36.27 -7.13
CA LEU A 10 -9.65 -35.74 -8.47
C LEU A 10 -8.71 -36.61 -9.32
N LYS A 11 -7.61 -37.12 -8.76
CA LYS A 11 -6.74 -38.08 -9.45
C LYS A 11 -7.48 -39.36 -9.85
N GLU A 12 -8.32 -39.88 -8.96
CA GLU A 12 -9.18 -41.04 -9.24
C GLU A 12 -10.17 -40.76 -10.38
N ALA A 13 -10.74 -39.55 -10.44
CA ALA A 13 -11.67 -39.14 -11.50
C ALA A 13 -10.98 -38.87 -12.85
N LEU A 14 -9.73 -38.41 -12.85
CA LEU A 14 -8.93 -38.12 -14.04
C LEU A 14 -8.30 -39.37 -14.66
N ALA A 15 -8.22 -40.49 -13.94
CA ALA A 15 -7.66 -41.78 -14.39
C ALA A 15 -8.31 -42.37 -15.67
N ILE A 16 -9.37 -41.75 -16.18
CA ILE A 16 -10.06 -42.09 -17.43
C ILE A 16 -9.35 -41.50 -18.67
N TYR A 17 -8.46 -40.51 -18.48
CA TYR A 17 -7.66 -39.86 -19.52
C TYR A 17 -6.25 -40.50 -19.62
N ALA A 18 -5.47 -40.18 -20.66
CA ALA A 18 -4.12 -40.71 -20.81
C ALA A 18 -3.19 -40.24 -19.68
N ASP A 19 -2.19 -41.04 -19.30
CA ASP A 19 -1.31 -40.75 -18.16
C ASP A 19 -0.59 -39.38 -18.26
N GLU A 20 -0.20 -38.97 -19.47
CA GLU A 20 0.42 -37.65 -19.72
C GLU A 20 -0.56 -36.49 -19.44
N ASP A 21 -1.83 -36.63 -19.83
CA ASP A 21 -2.88 -35.64 -19.59
C ASP A 21 -3.23 -35.54 -18.09
N ILE A 22 -3.21 -36.67 -17.36
CA ILE A 22 -3.48 -36.72 -15.93
C ILE A 22 -2.41 -35.95 -15.16
N GLU A 23 -1.14 -36.14 -15.49
CA GLU A 23 -0.05 -35.42 -14.84
C GLU A 23 -0.14 -33.92 -15.10
N GLU A 24 -0.41 -33.51 -16.34
CA GLU A 24 -0.55 -32.10 -16.70
C GLU A 24 -1.72 -31.45 -15.96
N ILE A 25 -2.92 -32.06 -16.02
CA ILE A 25 -4.11 -31.54 -15.35
C ILE A 25 -3.89 -31.49 -13.83
N THR A 26 -3.30 -32.53 -13.24
CA THR A 26 -3.00 -32.55 -11.79
C THR A 26 -2.04 -31.42 -11.43
N ARG A 27 -0.97 -31.20 -12.21
CA ARG A 27 -0.01 -30.10 -11.98
C ARG A 27 -0.71 -28.74 -12.05
N VAL A 28 -1.57 -28.52 -13.04
CA VAL A 28 -2.36 -27.28 -13.19
C VAL A 28 -3.24 -27.04 -11.94
N VAL A 29 -3.94 -28.07 -11.47
CA VAL A 29 -4.82 -27.97 -10.29
C VAL A 29 -4.02 -27.70 -9.00
N ILE A 30 -2.91 -28.40 -8.80
CA ILE A 30 -2.03 -28.19 -7.64
C ILE A 30 -1.48 -26.76 -7.64
N ASN A 31 -1.01 -26.29 -8.81
CA ASN A 31 -0.48 -24.92 -8.95
C ASN A 31 -1.56 -23.88 -8.64
N LYS A 32 -2.79 -24.07 -9.14
CA LYS A 32 -3.92 -23.19 -8.86
C LYS A 32 -4.25 -23.15 -7.35
N SER A 33 -4.35 -24.31 -6.70
CA SER A 33 -4.60 -24.38 -5.25
C SER A 33 -3.52 -23.64 -4.46
N LYS A 34 -2.25 -23.86 -4.82
CA LYS A 34 -1.11 -23.18 -4.19
C LYS A 34 -1.16 -21.66 -4.35
N SER A 35 -1.56 -21.16 -5.53
CA SER A 35 -1.73 -19.73 -5.77
C SER A 35 -2.87 -19.14 -4.93
N ILE A 36 -3.99 -19.86 -4.78
CA ILE A 36 -5.10 -19.43 -3.90
C ILE A 36 -4.67 -19.42 -2.44
N ASP A 37 -3.95 -20.44 -1.98
CA ASP A 37 -3.46 -20.51 -0.60
C ASP A 37 -2.47 -19.37 -0.31
N ASN A 38 -1.61 -19.03 -1.27
CA ASN A 38 -0.71 -17.87 -1.16
C ASN A 38 -1.47 -16.54 -1.12
N LEU A 39 -2.55 -16.40 -1.91
CA LEU A 39 -3.43 -15.24 -1.86
C LEU A 39 -4.06 -15.07 -0.48
N LYS A 40 -4.61 -16.15 0.07
CA LYS A 40 -5.19 -16.13 1.41
C LYS A 40 -4.14 -15.80 2.47
N TYR A 41 -2.96 -16.43 2.40
CA TYR A 41 -1.88 -16.20 3.34
C TYR A 41 -1.38 -14.74 3.33
N SER A 42 -1.15 -14.16 2.15
CA SER A 42 -0.71 -12.77 2.03
C SER A 42 -1.76 -11.77 2.54
N HIS A 43 -3.04 -12.06 2.33
CA HIS A 43 -4.14 -11.28 2.91
C HIS A 43 -4.21 -11.37 4.44
N ASP A 44 -4.14 -12.59 4.99
CA ASP A 44 -4.16 -12.83 6.43
C ASP A 44 -2.99 -12.15 7.15
N ARG A 45 -1.80 -12.08 6.51
CA ARG A 45 -0.66 -11.32 7.04
C ARG A 45 -0.98 -9.84 7.24
N ILE A 46 -1.66 -9.21 6.28
CA ILE A 46 -2.04 -7.79 6.37
C ILE A 46 -3.07 -7.58 7.48
N ILE A 47 -4.05 -8.48 7.60
CA ILE A 47 -5.03 -8.43 8.70
C ILE A 47 -4.31 -8.52 10.06
N ASN A 48 -3.37 -9.47 10.20
CA ASN A 48 -2.64 -9.66 11.43
C ASN A 48 -1.71 -8.49 11.75
N PHE A 49 -1.12 -7.85 10.73
CA PHE A 49 -0.35 -6.63 10.87
C PHE A 49 -1.18 -5.51 11.51
N PHE A 50 -2.39 -5.25 11.01
CA PHE A 50 -3.26 -4.23 11.61
C PHE A 50 -3.67 -4.59 13.03
N LYS A 51 -4.07 -5.85 13.28
CA LYS A 51 -4.42 -6.32 14.63
C LYS A 51 -3.28 -6.18 15.63
N LYS A 52 -2.05 -6.53 15.24
CA LYS A 52 -0.85 -6.41 16.08
C LYS A 52 -0.59 -4.95 16.46
N ASN A 53 -0.94 -4.02 15.58
CA ASN A 53 -0.83 -2.57 15.80
C ASN A 53 -2.12 -1.95 16.38
N GLY A 54 -3.02 -2.75 16.94
CA GLY A 54 -4.21 -2.27 17.65
C GLY A 54 -5.44 -1.99 16.79
N ILE A 55 -5.35 -2.14 15.47
CA ILE A 55 -6.44 -1.84 14.52
C ILE A 55 -7.20 -3.13 14.18
N ASN A 56 -8.26 -3.43 14.94
CA ASN A 56 -9.03 -4.67 14.75
C ASN A 56 -9.94 -4.64 13.51
N ASN A 57 -10.54 -3.49 13.21
CA ASN A 57 -11.42 -3.31 12.06
C ASN A 57 -10.86 -2.28 11.08
N TRP A 58 -9.73 -2.61 10.47
CA TRP A 58 -8.99 -1.72 9.56
C TRP A 58 -9.86 -1.17 8.41
N ARG A 59 -10.91 -1.90 8.02
CA ARG A 59 -11.85 -1.48 6.96
C ARG A 59 -12.66 -0.24 7.32
N GLU A 60 -12.95 -0.05 8.60
CA GLU A 60 -13.71 1.08 9.12
C GLU A 60 -12.80 2.18 9.67
N ASN A 61 -11.51 1.89 9.86
CA ASN A 61 -10.55 2.78 10.52
C ASN A 61 -9.42 3.17 9.56
N ILE A 62 -9.78 3.68 8.38
CA ILE A 62 -8.84 3.99 7.30
C ILE A 62 -7.84 5.07 7.71
N ASP A 63 -8.30 6.11 8.40
CA ASP A 63 -7.41 7.19 8.87
C ASP A 63 -6.37 6.67 9.87
N GLU A 64 -6.77 5.82 10.82
CA GLU A 64 -5.85 5.16 11.75
C GLU A 64 -4.85 4.26 11.03
N CYS A 65 -5.29 3.56 9.98
CA CYS A 65 -4.40 2.75 9.15
C CYS A 65 -3.37 3.61 8.42
N ILE A 66 -3.74 4.81 7.98
CA ILE A 66 -2.79 5.75 7.35
C ILE A 66 -1.84 6.30 8.41
N ASP A 67 -2.35 6.74 9.57
CA ASP A 67 -1.56 7.31 10.67
C ASP A 67 -0.54 6.33 11.22
N LEU A 68 -0.89 5.03 11.29
CA LEU A 68 0.02 3.96 11.66
C LEU A 68 1.29 3.94 10.78
N LEU A 69 1.19 4.35 9.52
CA LEU A 69 2.31 4.36 8.58
C LEU A 69 3.22 5.58 8.74
N ILE A 70 3.05 6.41 9.77
CA ILE A 70 4.01 7.48 10.07
C ILE A 70 5.40 6.93 10.39
N ASP A 71 5.46 5.79 11.08
CA ASP A 71 6.69 5.08 11.41
C ASP A 71 7.26 4.37 10.17
N GLU A 72 8.55 4.60 9.87
CA GLU A 72 9.17 4.13 8.64
C GLU A 72 9.35 2.60 8.60
N GLU A 73 9.60 1.96 9.74
CA GLU A 73 9.74 0.50 9.81
C GLU A 73 8.39 -0.16 9.57
N ILE A 74 7.35 0.30 10.27
CA ILE A 74 5.96 -0.16 10.11
C ILE A 74 5.49 0.06 8.66
N ARG A 75 5.79 1.24 8.08
CA ARG A 75 5.47 1.56 6.69
C ARG A 75 6.15 0.61 5.70
N SER A 76 7.43 0.31 5.92
CA SER A 76 8.20 -0.58 5.06
C SER A 76 7.69 -2.02 5.10
N GLU A 77 7.29 -2.50 6.29
CA GLU A 77 6.63 -3.80 6.47
C GLU A 77 5.31 -3.84 5.68
N PHE A 78 4.45 -2.82 5.85
CA PHE A 78 3.18 -2.70 5.15
C PHE A 78 3.35 -2.69 3.63
N ILE A 79 4.27 -1.88 3.10
CA ILE A 79 4.56 -1.81 1.66
C ILE A 79 4.87 -3.20 1.10
N THR A 80 5.71 -3.96 1.80
CA THR A 80 6.12 -5.30 1.38
C THR A 80 4.93 -6.26 1.36
N MET A 81 4.12 -6.28 2.42
CA MET A 81 2.95 -7.17 2.49
C MET A 81 1.90 -6.84 1.42
N VAL A 82 1.62 -5.56 1.18
CA VAL A 82 0.66 -5.15 0.13
C VAL A 82 1.20 -5.50 -1.27
N ARG A 83 2.50 -5.39 -1.51
CA ARG A 83 3.13 -5.83 -2.77
C ARG A 83 2.97 -7.32 -2.99
N ASP A 84 3.21 -8.13 -1.97
CA ASP A 84 3.06 -9.59 -2.04
C ASP A 84 1.60 -9.98 -2.32
N PHE A 85 0.66 -9.32 -1.64
CA PHE A 85 -0.77 -9.50 -1.88
C PHE A 85 -1.20 -9.08 -3.29
N ASN A 86 -0.71 -7.94 -3.79
CA ASN A 86 -0.96 -7.51 -5.18
C ASN A 86 -0.47 -8.56 -6.19
N LYS A 87 0.71 -9.14 -5.98
CA LYS A 87 1.26 -10.23 -6.83
C LYS A 87 0.42 -11.50 -6.74
N ALA A 88 -0.01 -11.88 -5.53
CA ALA A 88 -0.86 -13.06 -5.35
C ALA A 88 -2.24 -12.88 -6.02
N MET A 89 -2.83 -11.69 -5.92
CA MET A 89 -4.06 -11.32 -6.65
C MET A 89 -3.85 -11.41 -8.16
N ASP A 90 -2.74 -10.89 -8.68
CA ASP A 90 -2.42 -10.94 -10.11
C ASP A 90 -2.33 -12.37 -10.64
N GLN A 91 -1.75 -13.29 -9.87
CA GLN A 91 -1.60 -14.70 -10.23
C GLN A 91 -2.93 -15.47 -10.27
N VAL A 92 -3.88 -15.12 -9.40
CA VAL A 92 -5.13 -15.89 -9.26
C VAL A 92 -6.25 -15.31 -10.13
N LEU A 93 -6.25 -14.00 -10.40
CA LEU A 93 -7.26 -13.37 -11.27
C LEU A 93 -7.18 -13.93 -12.71
N PRO A 94 -8.33 -14.29 -13.32
CA PRO A 94 -9.70 -13.83 -12.97
C PRO A 94 -10.53 -14.82 -12.14
N ASP A 95 -9.93 -15.77 -11.42
CA ASP A 95 -10.68 -16.78 -10.67
C ASP A 95 -11.67 -16.18 -9.64
N PRO A 96 -12.90 -16.72 -9.50
CA PRO A 96 -13.88 -16.23 -8.52
C PRO A 96 -13.39 -16.20 -7.07
N GLU A 97 -12.47 -17.08 -6.67
CA GLU A 97 -11.88 -17.06 -5.33
C GLU A 97 -11.09 -15.77 -5.09
N ALA A 98 -10.38 -15.25 -6.10
CA ALA A 98 -9.69 -13.96 -5.98
C ALA A 98 -10.65 -12.78 -5.93
N LEU A 99 -11.81 -12.86 -6.60
CA LEU A 99 -12.79 -11.77 -6.60
C LEU A 99 -13.32 -11.45 -5.20
N LYS A 100 -13.33 -12.43 -4.29
CA LYS A 100 -13.68 -12.23 -2.87
C LYS A 100 -12.77 -11.22 -2.16
N TYR A 101 -11.54 -11.05 -2.65
CA TYR A 101 -10.52 -10.17 -2.09
C TYR A 101 -10.40 -8.82 -2.84
N ALA A 102 -11.17 -8.62 -3.92
CA ALA A 102 -11.03 -7.43 -4.76
C ALA A 102 -11.36 -6.12 -4.04
N ALA A 103 -12.33 -6.14 -3.11
CA ALA A 103 -12.65 -4.97 -2.29
C ALA A 103 -11.47 -4.59 -1.37
N ASP A 104 -10.82 -5.58 -0.77
CA ASP A 104 -9.67 -5.34 0.10
C ASP A 104 -8.44 -4.91 -0.70
N LEU A 105 -8.22 -5.47 -1.89
CA LEU A 105 -7.19 -4.99 -2.83
C LEU A 105 -7.33 -3.49 -3.08
N LYS A 106 -8.54 -3.04 -3.39
CA LYS A 106 -8.85 -1.64 -3.63
C LYS A 106 -8.57 -0.78 -2.40
N MET A 107 -9.06 -1.20 -1.24
CA MET A 107 -8.96 -0.42 -0.01
C MET A 107 -7.54 -0.36 0.57
N LEU A 108 -6.80 -1.46 0.51
CA LEU A 108 -5.39 -1.50 0.94
C LEU A 108 -4.50 -0.61 0.06
N ASN A 109 -4.72 -0.64 -1.27
CA ASN A 109 -3.98 0.27 -2.14
C ASN A 109 -4.45 1.73 -2.03
N PHE A 110 -5.70 1.97 -1.62
CA PHE A 110 -6.14 3.31 -1.22
C PHE A 110 -5.40 3.80 0.02
N ILE A 111 -5.30 2.99 1.09
CA ILE A 111 -4.48 3.32 2.26
C ILE A 111 -3.02 3.61 1.83
N LYS A 112 -2.43 2.72 1.02
CA LYS A 112 -1.06 2.85 0.52
C LYS A 112 -0.87 4.16 -0.26
N GLN A 113 -1.80 4.50 -1.17
CA GLN A 113 -1.72 5.72 -1.97
C GLN A 113 -2.00 6.99 -1.16
N SER A 114 -2.93 6.94 -0.21
CA SER A 114 -3.21 8.06 0.69
C SER A 114 -2.02 8.34 1.60
N ALA A 115 -1.37 7.30 2.11
CA ALA A 115 -0.11 7.40 2.83
C ALA A 115 1.01 7.94 1.94
N ARG A 116 1.09 7.55 0.66
CA ARG A 116 2.05 8.13 -0.30
C ARG A 116 1.89 9.64 -0.39
N ASN A 117 0.64 10.10 -0.50
CA ASN A 117 0.37 11.52 -0.66
C ASN A 117 0.67 12.30 0.64
N ARG A 118 0.29 11.74 1.80
CA ARG A 118 0.55 12.34 3.12
C ARG A 118 2.05 12.41 3.42
N TYR A 119 2.74 11.28 3.35
CA TYR A 119 4.15 11.17 3.75
C TYR A 119 5.15 11.42 2.62
N ARG A 120 4.66 11.69 1.40
CA ARG A 120 5.46 11.99 0.21
C ARG A 120 6.52 10.92 -0.10
N ASP A 121 6.21 9.67 0.23
CA ASP A 121 7.12 8.53 0.06
C ASP A 121 6.77 7.75 -1.21
N ASP A 122 7.61 7.90 -2.24
CA ASP A 122 7.39 7.25 -3.53
C ASP A 122 7.49 5.71 -3.46
N LYS A 123 8.06 5.12 -2.40
CA LYS A 123 8.04 3.66 -2.17
C LYS A 123 6.62 3.12 -2.00
N LEU A 124 5.67 3.95 -1.56
CA LEU A 124 4.25 3.63 -1.45
C LEU A 124 3.51 3.63 -2.81
N SER A 125 4.17 4.01 -3.90
CA SER A 125 3.55 4.02 -5.23
C SER A 125 3.04 2.64 -5.65
N ILE A 126 2.02 2.60 -6.50
CA ILE A 126 1.51 1.38 -7.15
C ILE A 126 2.19 1.08 -8.50
N LYS A 127 3.15 1.92 -8.92
CA LYS A 127 3.84 1.78 -10.22
C LYS A 127 4.47 0.41 -10.45
N ASP A 128 4.81 -0.31 -9.38
CA ASP A 128 5.43 -1.63 -9.40
C ASP A 128 4.43 -2.80 -9.56
N ALA A 129 3.13 -2.53 -9.50
CA ALA A 129 2.10 -3.55 -9.73
C ALA A 129 1.90 -3.84 -11.24
N SER A 130 1.38 -5.04 -11.55
CA SER A 130 1.02 -5.42 -12.93
C SER A 130 -0.01 -4.46 -13.53
N ASN A 131 -0.10 -4.40 -14.86
CA ASN A 131 -1.09 -3.55 -15.55
C ASN A 131 -2.52 -3.84 -15.07
N LYS A 132 -2.87 -5.13 -14.96
CA LYS A 132 -4.19 -5.59 -14.50
C LYS A 132 -4.52 -5.05 -13.10
N ILE A 133 -3.58 -5.18 -12.15
CA ILE A 133 -3.78 -4.68 -10.78
C ILE A 133 -3.84 -3.16 -10.76
N ARG A 134 -2.96 -2.49 -11.52
CA ARG A 134 -2.97 -1.02 -11.63
C ARG A 134 -4.29 -0.51 -12.17
N GLU A 135 -4.85 -1.09 -13.21
CA GLU A 135 -6.15 -0.66 -13.77
C GLU A 135 -7.27 -0.75 -12.73
N ILE A 136 -7.41 -1.89 -12.05
CA ILE A 136 -8.44 -2.11 -11.01
C ILE A 136 -8.32 -1.08 -9.88
N VAL A 137 -7.10 -0.80 -9.46
CA VAL A 137 -6.85 0.11 -8.35
C VAL A 137 -6.96 1.57 -8.79
N GLU A 138 -6.39 1.95 -9.93
CA GLU A 138 -6.44 3.33 -10.44
C GLU A 138 -7.89 3.78 -10.63
N GLU A 139 -8.75 2.94 -11.20
CA GLU A 139 -10.19 3.21 -11.32
C GLU A 139 -10.82 3.50 -9.96
N TYR A 140 -10.51 2.67 -8.96
CA TYR A 140 -10.99 2.87 -7.60
C TYR A 140 -10.46 4.15 -6.97
N LEU A 141 -9.15 4.41 -7.06
CA LEU A 141 -8.54 5.61 -6.50
C LEU A 141 -9.17 6.88 -7.08
N VAL A 142 -9.36 6.92 -8.40
CA VAL A 142 -10.02 8.04 -9.08
C VAL A 142 -11.46 8.20 -8.61
N SER A 143 -12.20 7.09 -8.40
CA SER A 143 -13.56 7.14 -7.84
C SER A 143 -13.61 7.71 -6.42
N GLN A 144 -12.52 7.57 -5.66
CA GLN A 144 -12.35 8.14 -4.31
C GLN A 144 -11.72 9.54 -4.34
N GLY A 145 -11.55 10.16 -5.51
CA GLY A 145 -10.97 11.49 -5.67
C GLY A 145 -9.44 11.55 -5.53
N VAL A 146 -8.76 10.40 -5.52
CA VAL A 146 -7.30 10.31 -5.42
C VAL A 146 -6.72 9.95 -6.79
N ASN A 147 -5.92 10.83 -7.38
CA ASN A 147 -5.23 10.53 -8.63
C ASN A 147 -3.79 10.07 -8.37
N PRO A 148 -3.47 8.77 -8.52
CA PRO A 148 -2.12 8.24 -8.22
C PRO A 148 -1.04 8.73 -9.19
N LYS A 149 -1.42 9.25 -10.36
CA LYS A 149 -0.49 9.75 -11.38
C LYS A 149 0.04 11.13 -11.09
N ILE A 150 -0.59 11.87 -10.17
CA ILE A 150 -0.17 13.21 -9.78
C ILE A 150 0.81 13.07 -8.60
N PRO A 151 2.11 13.39 -8.78
CA PRO A 151 3.04 13.44 -7.66
C PRO A 151 2.73 14.62 -6.74
N PRO A 152 3.15 14.57 -5.46
CA PRO A 152 3.13 15.73 -4.60
C PRO A 152 3.87 16.92 -5.23
N LEU A 153 3.39 18.14 -4.99
CA LEU A 153 4.02 19.34 -5.53
C LEU A 153 5.36 19.58 -4.83
N PRO A 154 6.45 19.90 -5.57
CA PRO A 154 7.74 20.19 -4.95
C PRO A 154 7.65 21.38 -3.99
N LEU A 155 8.32 21.30 -2.84
CA LEU A 155 8.31 22.34 -1.80
C LEU A 155 8.57 23.76 -2.35
N LEU A 156 9.54 23.88 -3.26
CA LEU A 156 9.97 25.17 -3.82
C LEU A 156 9.19 25.61 -5.08
N SER A 157 8.14 24.89 -5.47
CA SER A 157 7.34 25.24 -6.65
C SER A 157 6.31 26.35 -6.37
N ASP A 158 6.07 27.19 -7.38
CA ASP A 158 5.00 28.20 -7.33
C ASP A 158 3.62 27.58 -7.10
N GLU A 159 3.38 26.39 -7.65
CA GLU A 159 2.12 25.66 -7.44
C GLU A 159 1.96 25.21 -5.98
N PHE A 160 3.04 24.75 -5.33
CA PHE A 160 2.99 24.38 -3.92
C PHE A 160 2.65 25.60 -3.03
N ILE A 161 3.28 26.74 -3.27
CA ILE A 161 2.96 27.98 -2.54
C ILE A 161 1.49 28.38 -2.75
N LYS A 162 0.98 28.23 -3.97
CA LYS A 162 -0.43 28.50 -4.29
C LYS A 162 -1.38 27.48 -3.64
N SER A 163 -1.01 26.19 -3.56
CA SER A 163 -1.84 25.16 -2.95
C SER A 163 -1.96 25.36 -1.43
N ILE A 164 -0.84 25.63 -0.76
CA ILE A 164 -0.76 25.91 0.68
C ILE A 164 -1.63 27.10 1.08
N LYS A 165 -1.70 28.16 0.24
CA LYS A 165 -2.56 29.34 0.49
C LYS A 165 -4.06 29.04 0.38
N LYS A 166 -4.46 27.95 -0.28
CA LYS A 166 -5.86 27.54 -0.45
C LYS A 166 -6.35 26.64 0.69
N ILE A 167 -5.44 26.05 1.47
CA ILE A 167 -5.79 25.22 2.62
C ILE A 167 -6.36 26.11 3.73
N LYS A 168 -7.61 25.86 4.13
CA LYS A 168 -8.29 26.65 5.16
C LYS A 168 -7.88 26.28 6.59
N SER A 169 -7.61 24.99 6.83
CA SER A 169 -7.23 24.48 8.14
C SER A 169 -5.75 24.76 8.42
N SER A 170 -5.45 25.52 9.48
CA SER A 170 -4.07 25.76 9.91
C SER A 170 -3.33 24.45 10.19
N LYS A 171 -4.01 23.46 10.79
CA LYS A 171 -3.44 22.13 11.05
C LYS A 171 -3.02 21.42 9.76
N SER A 172 -3.93 21.28 8.81
CA SER A 172 -3.64 20.60 7.53
C SER A 172 -2.58 21.34 6.72
N LYS A 173 -2.49 22.66 6.86
CA LYS A 173 -1.47 23.49 6.23
C LYS A 173 -0.08 23.22 6.82
N SER A 174 0.01 23.10 8.15
CA SER A 174 1.26 22.77 8.85
C SER A 174 1.74 21.36 8.52
N GLU A 175 0.84 20.37 8.52
CA GLU A 175 1.18 18.97 8.18
C GLU A 175 1.73 18.86 6.74
N GLU A 176 1.07 19.49 5.76
CA GLU A 176 1.53 19.49 4.37
C GLU A 176 2.91 20.16 4.21
N LEU A 177 3.15 21.25 4.94
CA LEU A 177 4.45 21.93 4.96
C LEU A 177 5.53 21.04 5.60
N GLU A 178 5.23 20.44 6.75
CA GLU A 178 6.15 19.56 7.47
C GLU A 178 6.61 18.41 6.58
N PHE A 179 5.67 17.67 5.97
CA PHE A 179 6.01 16.55 5.10
C PHE A 179 6.77 17.01 3.85
N ALA A 180 6.41 18.13 3.24
CA ALA A 180 7.12 18.66 2.07
C ALA A 180 8.56 19.07 2.40
N ILE A 181 8.79 19.61 3.60
CA ILE A 181 10.13 19.99 4.05
C ILE A 181 10.97 18.75 4.36
N VAL A 182 10.41 17.77 5.08
CA VAL A 182 11.10 16.50 5.39
C VAL A 182 11.47 15.75 4.10
N GLU A 183 10.54 15.67 3.14
CA GLU A 183 10.81 15.09 1.81
C GLU A 183 11.99 15.80 1.12
N HIS A 184 11.99 17.14 1.12
CA HIS A 184 13.04 17.92 0.48
C HIS A 184 14.41 17.71 1.14
N ILE A 185 14.45 17.71 2.48
CA ILE A 185 15.67 17.42 3.24
C ILE A 185 16.22 16.05 2.87
N HIS A 186 15.40 14.99 2.96
CA HIS A 186 15.87 13.64 2.65
C HIS A 186 16.36 13.49 1.21
N LYS A 187 15.66 14.09 0.25
CA LYS A 187 16.02 13.98 -1.18
C LYS A 187 17.35 14.64 -1.51
N HIS A 188 17.66 15.75 -0.84
CA HIS A 188 18.84 16.56 -1.11
C HIS A 188 19.95 16.41 -0.06
N TYR A 189 19.77 15.54 0.94
CA TYR A 189 20.71 15.37 2.05
C TYR A 189 22.14 15.09 1.57
N GLU A 190 22.31 14.19 0.60
CA GLU A 190 23.63 13.82 0.04
C GLU A 190 24.31 14.95 -0.75
N GLU A 191 23.57 16.00 -1.14
CA GLU A 191 24.13 17.15 -1.86
C GLU A 191 24.94 18.06 -0.91
N ASP A 192 24.47 18.24 0.33
CA ASP A 192 25.16 18.98 1.39
C ASP A 192 24.64 18.54 2.79
N PRO A 193 25.20 17.46 3.35
CA PRO A 193 24.71 16.91 4.62
C PRO A 193 24.77 17.91 5.78
N GLU A 194 25.83 18.73 5.86
CA GLU A 194 26.02 19.70 6.96
C GLU A 194 24.98 20.84 6.89
N PHE A 195 24.63 21.27 5.69
CA PHE A 195 23.53 22.24 5.50
C PHE A 195 22.18 21.64 5.89
N TYR A 196 21.84 20.47 5.38
CA TYR A 196 20.52 19.85 5.58
C TYR A 196 20.30 19.35 7.02
N GLU A 197 21.35 18.91 7.72
CA GLU A 197 21.29 18.60 9.15
C GLU A 197 20.94 19.85 9.97
N ARG A 198 21.68 20.96 9.76
CA ARG A 198 21.40 22.25 10.44
C ARG A 198 20.03 22.81 10.11
N PHE A 199 19.58 22.64 8.85
CA PHE A 199 18.25 23.07 8.42
C PHE A 199 17.15 22.24 9.09
N SER A 200 17.32 20.91 9.17
CA SER A 200 16.42 20.00 9.89
C SER A 200 16.31 20.36 11.38
N ASP A 201 17.44 20.61 12.05
CA ASP A 201 17.46 21.03 13.45
C ASP A 201 16.77 22.37 13.67
N ARG A 202 16.99 23.32 12.76
CA ARG A 202 16.32 24.63 12.83
C ARG A 202 14.82 24.48 12.62
N LEU A 203 14.38 23.63 11.69
CA LEU A 203 12.97 23.34 11.47
C LEU A 203 12.33 22.71 12.70
N LYS A 204 12.97 21.70 13.31
CA LYS A 204 12.49 21.05 14.53
C LYS A 204 12.26 22.05 15.65
N ARG A 205 13.25 22.91 15.93
CA ARG A 205 13.11 23.98 16.94
C ARG A 205 11.93 24.90 16.64
N LEU A 206 11.77 25.29 15.38
CA LEU A 206 10.69 26.18 14.95
C LEU A 206 9.31 25.51 15.11
N LEU A 207 9.20 24.22 14.80
CA LEU A 207 7.98 23.44 15.01
C LEU A 207 7.67 23.25 16.50
N GLU A 208 8.68 23.01 17.33
CA GLU A 208 8.55 22.92 18.81
C GLU A 208 8.07 24.25 19.41
N GLU A 209 8.72 25.37 19.07
CA GLU A 209 8.32 26.72 19.50
C GLU A 209 6.88 27.05 19.07
N TYR A 210 6.47 26.61 17.87
CA TYR A 210 5.11 26.80 17.42
C TYR A 210 4.13 25.90 18.14
N LYS A 211 4.49 24.66 18.49
CA LYS A 211 3.61 23.70 19.19
C LYS A 211 3.29 24.14 20.63
N GLU A 212 4.21 24.88 21.27
CA GLU A 212 4.00 25.48 22.59
C GLU A 212 3.11 26.74 22.57
N ASN A 213 2.77 27.28 21.40
CA ASN A 213 1.97 28.50 21.22
C ASN A 213 0.56 28.26 20.64
N TRP A 214 -0.04 27.08 20.86
CA TRP A 214 -1.42 26.77 20.40
C TRP A 214 -2.48 27.14 21.47
N ASP A 215 -2.40 28.35 22.02
CA ASP A 215 -3.52 29.04 22.69
C ASP A 215 -4.04 30.19 21.80
#